data_AF-A0A0Q6XKN7-F1
#
_entry.id   AF-A0A0Q6XKN7-F1
#
_cell.length_a   1.000
_cell.length_b   1.000
_cell.length_c   1.000
_cell.angle_alpha   90.00
_cell.angle_beta   90.00
_cell.angle_gamma   90.00
#
_symmetry.space_group_name_H-M   'P 1'
#
loop_
_entity.id
_entity.type
_entity.pdbx_description
1 polymer ?
#
loop_
_entity_poly.entity_id
_entity_poly.type
_entity_poly.pdbx_seq_one_letter_code
_entity_poly.pdbx_strand_id
1 'polypeptide(L)'
;MADSKPKTKTVYKGATPAGILTYAWLDKRDASEFGKNKFKCSLRLKKGEGKNDEYARMLIDLHKAAKGKRDTAPVKDGDALAEDNEKKENMRGFWLLSAKTNNKPEQMDSKKNPLGATAKSGDWGKLSIGAAEYDTGANKGITLYLNKVQLLERRANDDDGFEEEDDYEADTKKAPLRDSDEDGDGGDEGGSDDDF
;
A
#
# COMPACT_ATOMS: atom_id res chain seq x y z
N MET A 1 -37.16 -14.00 -10.35
CA MET A 1 -36.52 -13.96 -11.69
C MET A 1 -35.02 -14.14 -11.47
N ALA A 2 -34.29 -14.76 -12.40
CA ALA A 2 -32.85 -14.93 -12.25
C ALA A 2 -32.13 -13.70 -12.82
N ASP A 3 -31.80 -12.73 -11.96
CA ASP A 3 -30.99 -11.55 -12.31
C ASP A 3 -29.61 -11.99 -12.81
N SER A 4 -29.51 -12.14 -14.12
CA SER A 4 -28.28 -12.47 -14.82
C SER A 4 -27.36 -11.27 -14.72
N LYS A 5 -26.49 -11.27 -13.70
CA LYS A 5 -25.52 -10.20 -13.44
C LYS A 5 -24.84 -9.79 -14.76
N PRO A 6 -24.78 -8.49 -15.10
CA PRO A 6 -24.19 -8.06 -16.35
C PRO A 6 -22.76 -8.61 -16.45
N LYS A 7 -22.49 -9.37 -17.51
CA LYS A 7 -21.18 -10.03 -17.70
C LYS A 7 -20.11 -8.94 -17.78
N THR A 8 -19.27 -8.85 -16.75
CA THR A 8 -18.16 -7.89 -16.67
C THR A 8 -17.24 -8.10 -17.86
N LYS A 9 -17.21 -7.15 -18.80
CA LYS A 9 -16.40 -7.25 -20.01
C LYS A 9 -14.95 -6.94 -19.67
N THR A 10 -14.12 -7.98 -19.61
CA THR A 10 -12.66 -7.82 -19.48
C THR A 10 -12.11 -7.18 -20.76
N VAL A 11 -11.56 -5.97 -20.64
CA VAL A 11 -10.98 -5.21 -21.75
C VAL A 11 -9.47 -5.36 -21.86
N TYR A 12 -8.80 -5.72 -20.76
CA TYR A 12 -7.37 -5.97 -20.74
C TYR A 12 -7.02 -7.05 -19.72
N LYS A 13 -6.00 -7.87 -20.01
CA LYS A 13 -5.39 -8.79 -19.05
C LYS A 13 -3.89 -8.87 -19.33
N GLY A 14 -3.07 -8.67 -18.31
CA GLY A 14 -1.62 -8.66 -18.48
C GLY A 14 -0.87 -8.49 -17.16
N ALA A 15 0.46 -8.43 -17.26
CA ALA A 15 1.31 -8.00 -16.17
C ALA A 15 1.52 -6.48 -16.22
N THR A 16 1.72 -5.86 -15.06
CA THR A 16 2.24 -4.50 -14.96
C THR A 16 3.74 -4.48 -15.28
N PRO A 17 4.31 -3.30 -15.62
CA PRO A 17 5.73 -3.06 -15.40
C PRO A 17 6.10 -3.23 -13.91
N ALA A 18 7.40 -3.25 -13.63
CA ALA A 18 7.89 -3.39 -12.26
C ALA A 18 7.75 -2.06 -11.49
N GLY A 19 7.37 -2.14 -10.22
CA GLY A 19 7.15 -0.99 -9.35
C GLY A 19 7.27 -1.36 -7.87
N ILE A 20 7.16 -0.35 -7.00
CA ILE A 20 7.11 -0.55 -5.55
C ILE A 20 5.68 -0.96 -5.18
N LEU A 21 5.52 -2.09 -4.51
CA LEU A 21 4.26 -2.54 -3.95
C LEU A 21 3.90 -1.63 -2.77
N THR A 22 2.66 -1.13 -2.74
CA THR A 22 2.10 -0.40 -1.59
C THR A 22 0.73 -0.95 -1.23
N TYR A 23 0.29 -0.70 0.01
CA TYR A 23 -0.98 -1.22 0.51
C TYR A 23 -1.15 -2.73 0.25
N ALA A 24 -0.12 -3.52 0.56
CA ALA A 24 -0.04 -4.95 0.24
C ALA A 24 -0.91 -5.82 1.18
N TRP A 25 -2.23 -5.64 1.11
CA TRP A 25 -3.23 -6.49 1.76
C TRP A 25 -3.39 -7.81 1.00
N LEU A 26 -2.32 -8.61 1.02
CA LEU A 26 -2.14 -9.87 0.30
C LEU A 26 -2.32 -11.10 1.21
N ASP A 27 -1.94 -10.98 2.48
CA ASP A 27 -2.09 -12.08 3.44
C ASP A 27 -3.49 -12.12 4.07
N LYS A 28 -3.88 -10.97 4.65
CA LYS A 28 -5.19 -10.66 5.20
C LYS A 28 -5.95 -9.77 4.20
N ARG A 29 -7.28 -9.83 4.26
CA ARG A 29 -8.17 -8.92 3.51
C ARG A 29 -8.16 -7.54 4.20
N ASP A 30 -8.23 -6.49 3.40
CA ASP A 30 -8.42 -5.11 3.86
C ASP A 30 -9.83 -4.99 4.46
N ALA A 31 -9.90 -5.00 5.80
CA ALA A 31 -11.15 -5.01 6.57
C ALA A 31 -11.81 -3.63 6.67
N SER A 32 -11.06 -2.56 6.36
CA SER A 32 -11.55 -1.18 6.35
C SER A 32 -12.73 -0.98 5.39
N GLU A 33 -13.51 0.09 5.61
CA GLU A 33 -14.61 0.49 4.72
C GLU A 33 -14.14 0.70 3.26
N PHE A 34 -12.88 1.12 3.08
CA PHE A 34 -12.24 1.30 1.78
C PHE A 34 -11.75 -0.03 1.17
N GLY A 35 -11.41 -1.01 2.01
CA GLY A 35 -11.03 -2.36 1.64
C GLY A 35 -12.21 -3.23 1.18
N LYS A 36 -13.35 -3.11 1.85
CA LYS A 36 -14.57 -3.90 1.62
C LYS A 36 -14.34 -5.41 1.76
N ASN A 37 -13.47 -5.81 2.68
CA ASN A 37 -13.08 -7.20 2.97
C ASN A 37 -12.49 -7.92 1.73
N LYS A 38 -11.60 -7.23 1.02
CA LYS A 38 -10.92 -7.71 -0.21
C LYS A 38 -9.42 -7.70 -0.06
N PHE A 39 -8.75 -8.57 -0.79
CA PHE A 39 -7.31 -8.42 -0.99
C PHE A 39 -7.07 -7.23 -1.91
N LYS A 40 -6.08 -6.42 -1.57
CA LYS A 40 -5.74 -5.16 -2.25
C LYS A 40 -4.23 -5.10 -2.39
N CYS A 41 -3.77 -4.60 -3.51
CA CYS A 41 -2.40 -4.17 -3.66
C CYS A 41 -2.35 -3.02 -4.65
N SER A 42 -1.59 -2.00 -4.31
CA SER A 42 -1.29 -0.88 -5.17
C SER A 42 0.16 -0.95 -5.63
N LEU A 43 0.47 -0.29 -6.75
CA LEU A 43 1.78 -0.26 -7.35
C LEU A 43 2.17 1.18 -7.64
N ARG A 44 3.24 1.66 -7.00
CA ARG A 44 3.93 2.92 -7.34
C ARG A 44 4.83 2.65 -8.55
N LEU A 45 4.46 3.20 -9.70
CA LEU A 45 5.25 3.18 -10.94
C LEU A 45 5.93 4.54 -11.13
N LYS A 46 7.26 4.59 -11.24
CA LYS A 46 7.99 5.86 -11.37
C LYS A 46 7.62 6.57 -12.69
N LYS A 47 7.29 7.87 -12.64
CA LYS A 47 7.08 8.71 -13.83
C LYS A 47 8.41 9.04 -14.51
N GLY A 48 8.38 9.28 -15.82
CA GLY A 48 9.56 9.52 -16.65
C GLY A 48 10.19 8.24 -17.21
N GLU A 49 9.78 7.06 -16.70
CA GLU A 49 10.06 5.76 -17.31
C GLU A 49 9.02 5.50 -18.40
N GLY A 50 9.41 5.59 -19.69
CA GLY A 50 8.48 5.51 -20.82
C GLY A 50 7.45 4.37 -20.71
N LYS A 51 7.91 3.16 -20.39
CA LYS A 51 7.06 1.97 -20.21
C LYS A 51 6.01 2.12 -19.09
N ASN A 52 6.32 2.85 -18.02
CA ASN A 52 5.40 3.11 -16.92
C ASN A 52 4.36 4.15 -17.32
N ASP A 53 4.79 5.24 -17.96
CA ASP A 53 3.91 6.29 -18.46
C ASP A 53 2.97 5.79 -19.56
N GLU A 54 3.46 4.97 -20.49
CA GLU A 54 2.65 4.29 -21.51
C GLU A 54 1.59 3.38 -20.87
N TYR A 55 1.97 2.59 -19.86
CA TYR A 55 1.05 1.67 -19.17
C TYR A 55 -0.02 2.43 -18.37
N ALA A 56 0.37 3.49 -17.66
CA ALA A 56 -0.55 4.37 -16.95
C ALA A 56 -1.54 5.05 -17.92
N ARG A 57 -1.04 5.61 -19.03
CA ARG A 57 -1.86 6.23 -20.08
C ARG A 57 -2.84 5.24 -20.71
N MET A 58 -2.40 4.02 -21.02
CA MET A 58 -3.25 2.96 -21.57
C MET A 58 -4.43 2.62 -20.65
N LEU A 59 -4.20 2.51 -19.34
CA LEU A 59 -5.29 2.28 -18.37
C LEU A 59 -6.19 3.49 -18.17
N ILE A 60 -5.64 4.71 -18.22
CA ILE A 60 -6.44 5.95 -18.19
C ILE A 60 -7.32 6.06 -19.43
N ASP A 61 -6.80 5.69 -20.61
CA ASP A 61 -7.56 5.70 -21.87
C ASP A 61 -8.69 4.66 -21.87
N LEU A 62 -8.40 3.43 -21.45
CA LEU A 62 -9.44 2.40 -21.24
C LEU A 62 -10.53 2.85 -20.26
N HIS A 63 -10.17 3.57 -19.18
CA HIS A 63 -11.14 4.14 -18.25
C HIS A 63 -12.01 5.23 -18.87
N LYS A 64 -11.42 6.10 -19.71
CA LYS A 64 -12.15 7.14 -20.46
C LYS A 64 -13.07 6.53 -21.52
N ALA A 65 -12.61 5.50 -22.24
CA ALA A 65 -13.41 4.76 -23.21
C ALA A 65 -14.65 4.12 -22.56
N ALA A 66 -14.48 3.58 -21.34
CA ALA A 66 -15.56 3.09 -20.49
C ALA A 66 -16.40 4.19 -19.80
N LYS A 67 -16.26 5.46 -20.23
CA LYS A 67 -16.97 6.65 -19.72
C LYS A 67 -16.82 6.87 -18.21
N GLY A 68 -15.67 6.50 -17.66
CA GLY A 68 -15.37 6.64 -16.23
C GLY A 68 -15.05 8.06 -15.79
N LYS A 69 -15.39 8.37 -14.53
CA LYS A 69 -15.07 9.66 -13.89
C LYS A 69 -13.61 9.69 -13.43
N ARG A 70 -13.03 10.88 -13.32
CA ARG A 70 -11.62 11.06 -12.92
C ARG A 70 -11.36 10.50 -11.50
N ASP A 71 -12.33 10.64 -10.61
CA ASP A 71 -12.28 10.16 -9.21
C ASP A 71 -12.21 8.64 -9.10
N THR A 72 -12.85 7.95 -10.04
CA THR A 72 -12.91 6.48 -10.12
C THR A 72 -11.78 5.87 -10.97
N ALA A 73 -10.82 6.68 -11.43
CA ALA A 73 -9.73 6.20 -12.26
C ALA A 73 -8.90 5.10 -11.53
N PRO A 74 -8.58 3.99 -12.21
CA PRO A 74 -7.82 2.87 -11.64
C PRO A 74 -6.34 3.19 -11.40
N VAL A 75 -5.85 4.21 -12.11
CA VAL A 75 -4.52 4.79 -11.99
C VAL A 75 -4.70 6.25 -11.61
N LYS A 76 -4.09 6.65 -10.51
CA LYS A 76 -4.07 8.03 -10.03
C LYS A 76 -2.70 8.65 -10.22
N ASP A 77 -2.70 9.96 -10.45
CA ASP A 77 -1.49 10.75 -10.49
C ASP A 77 -0.99 11.00 -9.06
N GLY A 78 0.22 10.54 -8.74
CA GLY A 78 0.80 10.66 -7.40
C GLY A 78 1.28 12.08 -7.04
N ASP A 79 1.47 12.95 -8.02
CA ASP A 79 1.81 14.37 -7.78
C ASP A 79 0.56 15.12 -7.31
N ALA A 80 -0.54 14.98 -8.05
CA ALA A 80 -1.85 15.52 -7.65
C ALA A 80 -2.37 14.93 -6.32
N LEU A 81 -1.99 13.70 -5.96
CA LEU A 81 -2.31 13.11 -4.67
C LEU A 81 -1.48 13.69 -3.51
N ALA A 82 -0.25 14.11 -3.78
CA ALA A 82 0.61 14.78 -2.80
C ALA A 82 0.18 16.25 -2.58
N GLU A 83 -0.24 16.95 -3.64
CA GLU A 83 -0.79 18.31 -3.54
C GLU A 83 -2.13 18.35 -2.76
N ASP A 84 -2.95 17.29 -2.87
CA ASP A 84 -4.20 17.11 -2.14
C ASP A 84 -4.00 16.69 -0.67
N ASN A 85 -2.82 16.13 -0.32
CA ASN A 85 -2.56 15.60 1.01
C ASN A 85 -1.07 15.43 1.31
N GLU A 86 -0.53 16.21 2.24
CA GLU A 86 0.89 16.16 2.65
C GLU A 86 1.35 14.76 3.12
N LYS A 87 0.47 13.96 3.74
CA LYS A 87 0.80 12.56 4.13
C LYS A 87 1.02 11.62 2.92
N LYS A 88 0.83 12.10 1.68
CA LYS A 88 1.08 11.36 0.44
C LYS A 88 2.25 11.93 -0.38
N GLU A 89 3.11 12.76 0.21
CA GLU A 89 4.31 13.27 -0.47
C GLU A 89 5.22 12.13 -0.99
N ASN A 90 5.24 10.97 -0.32
CA ASN A 90 5.91 9.74 -0.77
C ASN A 90 5.33 9.10 -2.06
N MET A 91 4.24 9.64 -2.60
CA MET A 91 3.64 9.28 -3.90
C MET A 91 4.06 10.23 -5.02
N ARG A 92 4.72 11.36 -4.69
CA ARG A 92 5.12 12.39 -5.65
C ARG A 92 6.08 11.83 -6.70
N GLY A 93 5.84 12.13 -7.97
CA GLY A 93 6.62 11.56 -9.08
C GLY A 93 6.30 10.08 -9.42
N PHE A 94 5.23 9.49 -8.88
CA PHE A 94 4.76 8.15 -9.24
C PHE A 94 3.35 8.16 -9.85
N TRP A 95 3.03 7.13 -10.65
CA TRP A 95 1.66 6.71 -10.95
C TRP A 95 1.25 5.68 -9.90
N LEU A 96 0.10 5.88 -9.25
CA LEU A 96 -0.45 4.92 -8.28
C LEU A 96 -1.55 4.10 -8.95
N LEU A 97 -1.24 2.84 -9.28
CA LEU A 97 -2.20 1.86 -9.78
C LEU A 97 -2.79 1.08 -8.60
N SER A 98 -4.11 0.87 -8.53
CA SER A 98 -4.73 0.10 -7.43
C SER A 98 -5.57 -1.07 -7.95
N ALA A 99 -5.20 -2.29 -7.55
CA ALA A 99 -5.92 -3.52 -7.90
C ALA A 99 -6.52 -4.20 -6.66
N LYS A 100 -7.69 -4.84 -6.83
CA LYS A 100 -8.42 -5.51 -5.74
C LYS A 100 -8.97 -6.86 -6.20
N THR A 101 -9.18 -7.80 -5.28
CA THR A 101 -9.76 -9.11 -5.58
C THR A 101 -10.46 -9.73 -4.38
N ASN A 102 -11.47 -10.58 -4.65
CA ASN A 102 -12.20 -11.29 -3.61
C ASN A 102 -11.49 -12.59 -3.16
N ASN A 103 -10.52 -13.09 -3.94
CA ASN A 103 -9.83 -14.36 -3.71
C ASN A 103 -8.36 -14.10 -3.38
N LYS A 104 -7.72 -14.90 -2.51
CA LYS A 104 -6.30 -14.69 -2.16
C LYS A 104 -5.45 -14.80 -3.45
N PRO A 105 -4.70 -13.75 -3.83
CA PRO A 105 -3.94 -13.76 -5.08
C PRO A 105 -2.76 -14.72 -4.98
N GLU A 106 -2.39 -15.35 -6.08
CA GLU A 106 -1.20 -16.20 -6.14
C GLU A 106 0.05 -15.32 -6.01
N GLN A 107 0.98 -15.68 -5.13
CA GLN A 107 2.23 -14.96 -4.93
C GLN A 107 3.40 -15.80 -5.43
N MET A 108 4.25 -15.21 -6.26
CA MET A 108 5.35 -15.87 -6.94
C MET A 108 6.68 -15.12 -6.75
N ASP A 109 7.78 -15.86 -6.76
CA ASP A 109 9.13 -15.28 -6.80
C ASP A 109 9.56 -14.87 -8.23
N SER A 110 10.76 -14.30 -8.37
CA SER A 110 11.33 -13.91 -9.66
C SER A 110 11.49 -15.09 -10.63
N LYS A 111 11.71 -16.30 -10.10
CA LYS A 111 11.77 -17.58 -10.83
C LYS A 111 10.39 -18.26 -11.04
N LYS A 112 9.28 -17.62 -10.64
CA LYS A 112 7.88 -18.10 -10.79
C LYS A 112 7.47 -19.29 -9.91
N ASN A 113 8.23 -19.60 -8.86
CA ASN A 113 7.82 -20.58 -7.83
C ASN A 113 6.84 -19.92 -6.86
N PRO A 114 5.99 -20.69 -6.15
CA PRO A 114 5.18 -20.14 -5.06
C PRO A 114 6.06 -19.49 -3.99
N LEU A 115 5.66 -18.30 -3.55
CA LEU A 115 6.43 -17.50 -2.61
C LEU A 115 6.23 -18.02 -1.16
N GLY A 116 7.32 -18.35 -0.47
CA GLY A 116 7.27 -18.92 0.88
C GLY A 116 6.89 -17.94 2.01
N ALA A 117 6.96 -16.63 1.75
CA ALA A 117 6.53 -15.58 2.66
C ALA A 117 5.79 -14.50 1.86
N THR A 118 4.66 -14.00 2.35
CA THR A 118 3.86 -12.98 1.65
C THR A 118 4.68 -11.71 1.38
N ALA A 119 4.59 -11.18 0.16
CA ALA A 119 5.15 -9.89 -0.24
C ALA A 119 4.52 -8.76 0.57
N LYS A 120 5.33 -7.78 0.98
CA LYS A 120 4.93 -6.64 1.80
C LYS A 120 4.83 -5.36 0.99
N SER A 121 4.39 -4.28 1.62
CA SER A 121 4.60 -2.95 1.05
C SER A 121 6.10 -2.57 1.10
N GLY A 122 6.55 -1.71 0.20
CA GLY A 122 7.97 -1.38 -0.01
C GLY A 122 8.73 -2.36 -0.90
N ASP A 123 8.28 -3.61 -1.02
CA ASP A 123 8.88 -4.62 -1.91
C ASP A 123 8.77 -4.24 -3.40
N TRP A 124 9.73 -4.68 -4.22
CA TRP A 124 9.75 -4.39 -5.66
C TRP A 124 9.21 -5.57 -6.48
N GLY A 125 8.16 -5.36 -7.26
CA GLY A 125 7.42 -6.44 -7.91
C GLY A 125 6.57 -6.03 -9.12
N LYS A 126 5.80 -6.99 -9.62
CA LYS A 126 4.82 -6.85 -10.70
C LYS A 126 3.47 -7.43 -10.28
N LEU A 127 2.38 -6.84 -10.76
CA LEU A 127 1.03 -7.35 -10.57
C LEU A 127 0.52 -7.97 -11.87
N SER A 128 -0.15 -9.12 -11.79
CA SER A 128 -0.95 -9.65 -12.90
C SER A 128 -2.39 -9.17 -12.72
N ILE A 129 -2.82 -8.25 -13.58
CA ILE A 129 -4.13 -7.60 -13.51
C ILE A 129 -5.05 -8.00 -14.66
N GLY A 130 -6.35 -7.99 -14.39
CA GLY A 130 -7.40 -7.97 -15.41
C GLY A 130 -8.22 -6.70 -15.25
N ALA A 131 -8.24 -5.84 -16.26
CA ALA A 131 -9.14 -4.69 -16.28
C ALA A 131 -10.48 -5.10 -16.91
N ALA A 132 -11.58 -4.83 -16.21
CA ALA A 132 -12.92 -5.01 -16.76
C ALA A 132 -13.77 -3.76 -16.63
N GLU A 133 -14.61 -3.52 -17.64
CA GLU A 133 -15.61 -2.46 -17.63
C GLU A 133 -16.68 -2.75 -16.57
N TYR A 134 -17.06 -1.73 -15.81
CA TYR A 134 -18.19 -1.78 -14.90
C TYR A 134 -19.13 -0.61 -15.15
N ASP A 135 -20.43 -0.86 -14.97
CA ASP A 135 -21.47 0.15 -15.00
C ASP A 135 -22.40 -0.12 -13.81
N THR A 136 -22.43 0.81 -12.86
CA THR A 136 -23.37 0.80 -11.73
C THR A 136 -24.24 2.06 -11.76
N GLY A 137 -24.64 2.49 -12.96
CA GLY A 137 -25.42 3.71 -13.18
C GLY A 137 -24.60 4.98 -12.95
N ALA A 138 -24.50 5.42 -11.69
CA ALA A 138 -23.84 6.65 -11.27
C ALA A 138 -22.31 6.61 -11.38
N ASN A 139 -21.73 5.41 -11.34
CA ASN A 139 -20.30 5.16 -11.51
C ASN A 139 -20.10 4.20 -12.68
N LYS A 140 -19.17 4.56 -13.56
CA LYS A 140 -18.76 3.81 -14.75
C LYS A 140 -17.24 3.84 -14.84
N GLY A 141 -16.67 3.03 -15.72
CA GLY A 141 -15.22 2.99 -15.97
C GLY A 141 -14.69 1.56 -15.99
N ILE A 142 -13.39 1.41 -15.71
CA ILE A 142 -12.75 0.10 -15.55
C ILE A 142 -12.33 -0.14 -14.09
N THR A 143 -12.39 -1.40 -13.66
CA THR A 143 -11.87 -1.86 -12.37
C THR A 143 -10.74 -2.87 -12.60
N LEU A 144 -9.72 -2.85 -11.74
CA LEU A 144 -8.56 -3.74 -11.84
C LEU A 144 -8.66 -4.90 -10.86
N TYR A 145 -8.85 -6.09 -11.41
CA TYR A 145 -8.80 -7.35 -10.67
C TYR A 145 -7.36 -7.83 -10.51
N LEU A 146 -6.94 -8.01 -9.26
CA LEU A 146 -5.66 -8.62 -8.93
C LEU A 146 -5.76 -10.16 -9.07
N ASN A 147 -4.90 -10.74 -9.90
CA ASN A 147 -4.83 -12.21 -10.10
C ASN A 147 -3.63 -12.79 -9.38
N LYS A 148 -2.42 -12.26 -9.67
CA LYS A 148 -1.15 -12.74 -9.13
C LYS A 148 -0.22 -11.58 -8.77
N VAL A 149 0.71 -11.81 -7.88
CA VAL A 149 1.82 -10.92 -7.52
C VAL A 149 3.13 -11.64 -7.82
N GLN A 150 4.03 -11.02 -8.57
CA GLN A 150 5.39 -11.50 -8.76
C GLN A 150 6.36 -10.59 -8.02
N LEU A 151 6.96 -11.09 -6.95
CA LEU A 151 8.02 -10.42 -6.21
C LEU A 151 9.34 -10.57 -6.98
N LEU A 152 10.02 -9.46 -7.26
CA LEU A 152 11.30 -9.45 -7.97
C LEU A 152 12.47 -9.28 -7.00
N GLU A 153 12.33 -8.36 -6.05
CA GLU A 153 13.34 -8.01 -5.06
C GLU A 153 12.63 -7.63 -3.75
N ARG A 154 13.11 -8.19 -2.62
CA ARG A 154 12.64 -7.79 -1.30
C ARG A 154 13.39 -6.55 -0.85
N ARG A 155 12.67 -5.57 -0.29
CA ARG A 155 13.26 -4.37 0.29
C ARG A 155 12.91 -4.29 1.77
N ALA A 156 13.83 -3.78 2.58
CA ALA A 156 13.50 -3.39 3.95
C ALA A 156 12.44 -2.29 3.90
N ASN A 157 11.47 -2.32 4.82
CA ASN A 157 10.22 -1.57 4.67
C ASN A 157 10.48 -0.08 4.38
N ASP A 158 9.98 0.39 3.23
CA ASP A 158 9.57 1.78 3.08
C ASP A 158 8.29 1.86 3.93
N ASP A 159 8.42 2.30 5.18
CA ASP A 159 7.27 2.43 6.07
C ASP A 159 6.32 3.46 5.46
N ASP A 160 5.18 2.99 4.93
CA ASP A 160 4.27 3.85 4.16
C ASP A 160 3.51 4.87 5.05
N GLY A 161 3.91 5.06 6.32
CA GLY A 161 3.32 6.04 7.24
C GLY A 161 1.93 5.67 7.73
N PHE A 162 1.63 4.37 7.81
CA PHE A 162 0.40 3.85 8.40
C PHE A 162 0.68 3.43 9.83
N GLU A 163 0.44 4.35 10.76
CA GLU A 163 0.17 3.97 12.14
C GLU A 163 -0.97 2.93 12.16
N GLU A 164 -0.79 1.91 13.00
CA GLU A 164 -1.75 0.84 13.24
C GLU A 164 -2.91 1.42 14.08
N GLU A 165 -3.76 2.25 13.45
CA GLU A 165 -4.97 2.83 14.06
C GLU A 165 -6.11 1.79 14.10
N ASP A 166 -5.81 0.66 14.72
CA ASP A 166 -6.76 -0.35 15.21
C ASP A 166 -6.16 -0.86 16.55
N ASP A 167 -6.92 -0.73 17.65
CA ASP A 167 -6.62 -1.26 19.00
C ASP A 167 -5.71 -0.45 19.95
N TYR A 168 -5.97 0.86 20.16
CA TYR A 168 -5.62 1.54 21.42
C TYR A 168 -6.85 1.70 22.33
N GLU A 169 -7.41 0.58 22.78
CA GLU A 169 -8.35 0.59 23.91
C GLU A 169 -7.54 0.82 25.20
N ALA A 170 -7.52 2.06 25.67
CA ALA A 170 -6.76 2.47 26.85
C ALA A 170 -7.37 1.90 28.14
N ASP A 171 -7.08 0.63 28.47
CA ASP A 171 -7.42 0.02 29.76
C ASP A 171 -6.72 0.80 30.88
N THR A 172 -7.48 1.65 31.57
CA THR A 172 -6.98 2.52 32.64
C THR A 172 -6.65 1.73 33.91
N LYS A 173 -5.56 0.96 33.90
CA LYS A 173 -4.98 0.34 35.09
C LYS A 173 -3.71 1.09 35.52
N LYS A 174 -3.98 2.12 36.32
CA LYS A 174 -3.03 2.95 37.08
C LYS A 174 -1.98 2.09 37.82
N ALA A 175 -0.76 2.02 37.28
CA ALA A 175 0.40 1.55 38.02
C ALA A 175 0.95 2.71 38.90
N PRO A 176 1.41 2.45 40.13
CA PRO A 176 1.81 3.51 41.06
C PRO A 176 3.16 4.14 40.70
N LEU A 177 3.33 5.43 41.01
CA LEU A 177 4.65 6.06 41.04
C LEU A 177 5.54 5.30 42.02
N ARG A 178 6.77 5.03 41.58
CA ARG A 178 7.83 4.47 42.42
C ARG A 178 8.85 5.57 42.68
N ASP A 179 8.61 6.26 43.78
CA ASP A 179 9.50 7.21 44.41
C ASP A 179 10.81 6.51 44.81
N SER A 180 11.97 7.11 44.53
CA SER A 180 13.31 6.58 44.87
C SER A 180 14.37 7.68 44.80
N ASP A 181 14.13 8.77 45.54
CA ASP A 181 15.18 9.70 45.98
C ASP A 181 15.54 9.33 47.43
N GLU A 182 16.69 8.69 47.67
CA GLU A 182 17.38 8.81 48.95
C GLU A 182 18.90 8.53 48.83
N ASP A 183 19.64 9.33 49.56
CA ASP A 183 21.06 9.66 49.56
C ASP A 183 22.10 8.52 49.63
N GLY A 184 23.33 8.85 49.20
CA GLY A 184 24.50 7.97 49.23
C GLY A 184 25.82 8.70 49.04
N ASP A 185 26.05 9.77 49.80
CA ASP A 185 27.34 10.48 49.86
C ASP A 185 28.46 9.58 50.42
N GLY A 186 29.65 9.61 49.81
CA GLY A 186 30.79 8.78 50.19
C GLY A 186 32.03 9.06 49.34
N GLY A 187 33.08 9.64 49.94
CA GLY A 187 34.28 10.13 49.24
C GLY A 187 35.59 9.40 49.56
N ASP A 188 36.63 9.75 48.80
CA ASP A 188 38.09 9.51 48.97
C ASP A 188 38.80 10.38 47.87
N GLU A 189 40.05 10.84 47.93
CA GLU A 189 41.10 10.82 48.98
C GLU A 189 40.97 12.10 49.88
N GLY A 190 41.97 12.80 50.44
CA GLY A 190 43.44 12.75 50.45
C GLY A 190 44.01 14.18 50.65
N GLY A 191 44.69 14.48 51.77
CA GLY A 191 45.07 15.86 52.14
C GLY A 191 46.58 16.13 52.24
N SER A 192 46.96 17.40 52.49
CA SER A 192 48.13 17.83 53.29
C SER A 192 48.14 19.35 53.51
N ASP A 193 48.80 19.78 54.60
CA ASP A 193 49.20 21.15 55.00
C ASP A 193 49.65 22.12 53.87
N ASP A 194 49.41 23.44 54.02
CA ASP A 194 50.37 24.46 54.52
C ASP A 194 49.98 25.93 54.14
N ASP A 195 50.50 26.93 54.88
CA ASP A 195 50.54 28.40 54.65
C ASP A 195 49.23 29.13 54.19
N PHE A 196 48.63 30.10 54.90
CA PHE A 196 49.21 31.31 55.53
C PHE A 196 48.17 32.08 56.39
#